data_AF-A0A1R4H0W8-F1
#
_entry.id   AF-A0A1R4H0W8-F1
#
_cell.length_a   1.000
_cell.length_b   1.000
_cell.length_c   1.000
_cell.angle_alpha   90.00
_cell.angle_beta   90.00
_cell.angle_gamma   90.00
#
_symmetry.space_group_name_H-M   'P 1'
#
loop_
_entity.id
_entity.type
_entity.pdbx_description
1 polymer ?
#
loop_
_entity_poly.entity_id
_entity_poly.type
_entity_poly.pdbx_seq_one_letter_code
_entity_poly.pdbx_strand_id
1 'polypeptide(L)' 'MKQLLLEIDEITEAKINTAARTAGLSTQQWLKQIIDEKTITTWPNSIKAFAGTWQDAPFAEELRAAEGQDILREDF' A
#
# COMPACT_ATOMS: atom_id res chain seq x y z
N MET A 1 21.58 -14.44 -9.96
CA MET A 1 20.21 -14.26 -10.49
C MET A 1 19.40 -15.49 -10.09
N LYS A 2 18.17 -15.32 -9.58
CA LYS A 2 17.27 -16.44 -9.24
C LYS A 2 16.12 -16.46 -10.24
N GLN A 3 15.72 -17.64 -10.70
CA GLN A 3 14.61 -17.84 -11.63
C GLN A 3 13.42 -18.44 -10.87
N LEU A 4 12.21 -18.01 -11.23
CA LEU A 4 10.94 -18.55 -10.73
C LEU A 4 10.16 -19.10 -11.93
N LEU A 5 9.60 -20.30 -11.78
CA LEU A 5 8.59 -20.83 -12.69
C LEU A 5 7.22 -20.62 -12.03
N LEU A 6 6.28 -20.01 -12.76
CA LEU A 6 4.92 -19.76 -12.28
C LEU A 6 3.96 -20.42 -13.27
N GLU A 7 3.17 -21.37 -12.79
CA GLU A 7 2.07 -21.93 -13.56
C GLU A 7 0.89 -20.95 -13.53
N ILE A 8 0.40 -20.59 -14.71
CA ILE A 8 -0.75 -19.70 -14.90
C ILE A 8 -1.65 -20.28 -15.98
N ASP A 9 -2.95 -20.01 -15.88
CA ASP A 9 -3.90 -20.31 -16.94
C ASP A 9 -3.84 -19.25 -18.07
N GLU A 10 -4.43 -19.58 -19.21
CA GLU A 10 -4.44 -18.72 -20.40
C GLU A 10 -5.12 -17.36 -20.16
N ILE A 11 -6.14 -17.30 -19.30
CA ILE A 11 -6.86 -16.06 -18.98
C ILE A 11 -5.94 -15.14 -18.18
N THR A 12 -5.22 -15.71 -17.21
CA THR A 12 -4.23 -14.99 -16.41
C THR A 12 -3.08 -14.49 -17.28
N GLU A 13 -2.56 -15.32 -18.20
CA GLU A 13 -1.52 -14.90 -19.15
C GLU A 13 -1.98 -13.72 -20.02
N ALA A 14 -3.18 -13.79 -20.58
CA ALA A 14 -3.74 -12.70 -21.39
C ALA A 14 -3.86 -11.38 -20.60
N LYS A 15 -4.29 -11.45 -19.33
CA LYS A 15 -4.37 -10.29 -18.44
C LYS A 15 -3.00 -9.68 -18.17
N ILE A 16 -2.00 -10.52 -17.86
CA ILE A 16 -0.63 -10.08 -17.62
C ILE A 16 -0.07 -9.36 -18.86
N ASN A 17 -0.21 -9.98 -20.03
CA ASN A 17 0.31 -9.41 -21.27
C ASN A 17 -0.38 -8.09 -21.64
N THR A 18 -1.69 -7.99 -21.43
CA THR A 18 -2.45 -6.75 -21.65
C THR A 18 -2.01 -5.65 -20.69
N ALA A 19 -1.89 -5.96 -19.40
CA ALA A 19 -1.47 -4.99 -18.40
C ALA A 19 -0.04 -4.49 -18.62
N ALA A 20 0.89 -5.39 -18.95
CA ALA A 20 2.27 -5.04 -19.27
C ALA A 20 2.35 -4.11 -20.49
N ARG A 21 1.61 -4.42 -21.57
CA ARG A 21 1.53 -3.58 -22.78
C ARG A 21 0.96 -2.19 -22.47
N THR A 22 -0.14 -2.11 -21.72
CA THR A 22 -0.75 -0.84 -21.34
C THR A 22 0.20 0.01 -20.49
N ALA A 23 1.02 -0.62 -19.65
CA ALA A 23 2.07 0.05 -18.89
C ALA A 23 3.33 0.40 -19.71
N GLY A 24 3.43 -0.03 -20.98
CA GLY A 24 4.62 0.16 -21.82
C GLY A 24 5.84 -0.65 -21.36
N LEU A 25 5.62 -1.74 -20.63
CA LEU A 25 6.66 -2.58 -20.03
C LEU A 25 6.68 -3.98 -20.65
N SER A 26 7.82 -4.66 -20.54
CA SER A 26 7.85 -6.12 -20.76
C SER A 26 7.10 -6.85 -19.65
N THR A 27 6.57 -8.04 -19.95
CA THR A 27 5.88 -8.89 -18.97
C THR A 27 6.71 -9.15 -17.71
N GLN A 28 8.01 -9.40 -17.84
CA GLN A 28 8.90 -9.63 -16.70
C GLN A 28 9.10 -8.36 -15.85
N GLN A 29 9.29 -7.20 -16.48
CA GLN A 29 9.42 -5.92 -15.77
C GLN A 29 8.14 -5.57 -15.02
N TRP A 30 6.99 -5.76 -15.68
CA TRP A 30 5.68 -5.52 -15.08
C TRP A 30 5.42 -6.44 -13.89
N LEU A 31 5.68 -7.75 -14.02
CA LEU A 31 5.56 -8.70 -12.90
C LEU A 31 6.49 -8.35 -11.73
N LYS A 32 7.74 -7.96 -12.02
CA LYS A 32 8.68 -7.50 -10.98
C LYS A 32 8.12 -6.28 -10.25
N GLN A 33 7.60 -5.30 -10.98
CA GLN A 33 7.01 -4.11 -10.39
C GLN A 33 5.81 -4.46 -9.49
N ILE A 34 4.92 -5.35 -9.93
CA ILE A 34 3.79 -5.79 -9.11
C ILE A 34 4.25 -6.48 -7.83
N ILE A 35 5.27 -7.35 -7.89
CA ILE A 35 5.82 -8.00 -6.69
C ILE A 35 6.39 -6.94 -5.75
N ASP A 36 7.18 -6.00 -6.27
CA ASP A 36 7.76 -4.91 -5.49
C ASP A 36 6.62 -4.11 -4.81
N GLU A 37 5.60 -3.69 -5.55
CA GLU A 37 4.43 -2.96 -5.02
C GLU A 37 3.65 -3.73 -3.93
N LYS A 38 3.46 -5.03 -4.10
CA LYS A 38 2.69 -5.86 -3.16
C LYS A 38 3.49 -6.33 -1.94
N THR A 39 4.81 -6.24 -1.99
CA THR A 39 5.70 -6.65 -0.90
C THR A 39 6.33 -5.49 -0.15
N ILE A 40 6.08 -4.24 -0.60
CA ILE A 40 6.47 -3.06 0.15
C ILE A 40 5.84 -3.10 1.55
N THR A 41 6.71 -3.12 2.56
CA THR A 41 6.34 -3.09 3.99
C THR A 41 6.46 -1.69 4.60
N THR A 42 6.84 -0.69 3.79
CA THR A 42 7.09 0.67 4.26
C THR A 42 6.37 1.70 3.40
N TRP A 43 5.91 2.78 4.01
CA TRP A 43 5.27 3.86 3.24
C TRP A 43 6.23 4.45 2.21
N PRO A 44 5.76 4.71 0.96
CA PRO A 44 6.53 5.46 -0.02
C PRO A 44 6.96 6.83 0.52
N ASN A 45 8.12 7.32 0.06
CA ASN A 45 8.63 8.62 0.51
C ASN A 45 7.69 9.77 0.19
N SER A 46 6.94 9.69 -0.92
CA SER A 46 5.89 10.65 -1.25
C SER A 46 4.83 10.72 -0.16
N ILE A 47 4.34 9.58 0.34
CA ILE A 47 3.35 9.51 1.42
C ILE A 47 3.95 9.99 2.74
N LYS A 48 5.18 9.59 3.07
CA LYS A 48 5.86 10.07 4.28
C LYS A 48 6.05 11.58 4.28
N ALA A 49 6.31 12.19 3.11
CA ALA A 49 6.47 13.63 2.98
C ALA A 49 5.17 14.42 3.24
N PHE A 50 4.00 13.78 3.14
CA PHE A 50 2.72 14.40 3.49
C PHE A 50 2.42 14.36 5.00
N ALA A 51 3.18 13.60 5.80
CA ALA A 51 2.98 13.59 7.24
C ALA A 51 3.28 14.99 7.82
N GLY A 52 2.27 15.62 8.42
CA GLY A 52 2.38 16.97 8.99
C GLY A 52 2.21 18.12 8.00
N THR A 53 1.83 17.86 6.74
CA THR A 53 1.58 18.94 5.76
C THR A 53 0.16 19.51 5.82
N TRP A 54 -0.75 18.88 6.57
CA TRP A 54 -2.11 19.42 6.76
C TRP A 54 -2.06 20.65 7.65
N GLN A 55 -2.33 21.82 7.05
CA GLN A 55 -2.27 23.11 7.74
C GLN A 55 -3.40 23.29 8.76
N ASP A 56 -4.56 22.70 8.49
CA ASP A 56 -5.77 22.83 9.33
C ASP A 56 -6.12 21.53 10.06
N ALA A 57 -5.14 20.67 10.32
CA ALA A 57 -5.39 19.46 11.09
C ALA A 57 -5.62 19.83 12.57
N PRO A 58 -6.76 19.42 13.17
CA PRO A 58 -7.02 19.71 14.58
C PRO A 58 -6.01 18.97 15.47
N PHE A 59 -5.67 19.59 16.59
CA PHE A 59 -4.87 18.96 17.62
C PHE A 59 -5.64 17.80 18.25
N ALA A 60 -4.90 16.83 18.80
CA ALA A 60 -5.52 15.65 19.41
C ALA A 60 -6.45 16.02 20.58
N GLU A 61 -6.13 17.10 21.29
CA GLU A 61 -6.93 17.67 22.36
C GLU A 61 -8.25 18.25 21.85
N GLU A 62 -8.26 18.89 20.68
CA GLU A 62 -9.46 19.45 20.05
C GLU A 62 -10.42 18.34 19.59
N LEU A 63 -9.87 17.23 19.08
CA LEU A 63 -10.65 16.05 18.71
C LEU A 63 -11.28 15.36 19.93
N ARG A 64 -10.50 15.21 21.01
CA ARG A 64 -10.97 14.57 22.25
C ARG A 64 -11.88 15.44 23.10
N ALA A 65 -11.96 16.75 22.84
CA ALA A 65 -12.78 17.67 23.62
C ALA A 65 -14.27 17.30 23.62
N ALA A 66 -14.75 16.63 22.57
CA ALA A 66 -16.12 16.14 22.45
C ALA A 66 -16.30 14.67 22.90
N GLU A 67 -15.21 13.97 23.22
CA GLU A 67 -15.26 12.56 23.63
C GLU A 67 -15.47 12.42 25.14
N GLY A 68 -16.10 11.31 25.55
CA GLY A 68 -16.25 10.96 26.96
C GLY A 68 -14.90 10.61 27.59
N GLN A 69 -14.80 10.69 28.92
CA GLN A 69 -13.60 10.24 29.63
C GLN A 69 -13.47 8.73 29.55
N ASP A 70 -12.24 8.25 29.33
CA ASP A 70 -11.91 6.83 29.45
C ASP A 70 -12.29 6.33 30.85
N ILE A 71 -12.99 5.20 30.90
CA ILE A 71 -13.27 4.51 32.15
C ILE A 71 -12.03 3.73 32.60
N LEU A 72 -11.88 3.56 33.92
CA LEU A 72 -10.83 2.71 34.46
C LEU A 72 -10.97 1.29 33.92
N ARG A 73 -9.83 0.65 33.63
CA ARG A 73 -9.79 -0.77 33.33
C ARG A 73 -10.39 -1.54 34.51
N GLU A 74 -11.21 -2.55 34.21
CA GLU A 74 -11.80 -3.43 35.20
C GLU A 74 -10.73 -4.12 36.07
N ASP A 75 -11.04 -4.28 37.37
CA ASP A 75 -10.19 -4.99 38.32
C ASP A 75 -10.22 -6.51 38.02
N PHE A 76 -9.10 -7.19 38.29
CA PHE A 76 -8.94 -8.64 38.09
C PHE A 76 -9.70 -9.48 39.11
#